data_AF-A0A534AB31-F1
#
_entry.id   AF-A0A534AB31-F1
#
_cell.length_a   1.000
_cell.length_b   1.000
_cell.length_c   1.000
_cell.angle_alpha   90.00
_cell.angle_beta   90.00
_cell.angle_gamma   90.00
#
_symmetry.space_group_name_H-M   'P 1'
#
loop_
_entity.id
_entity.type
_entity.pdbx_description
1 polymer ?
#
loop_
_entity_poly.entity_id
_entity_poly.type
_entity_poly.pdbx_seq_one_letter_code
_entity_poly.pdbx_strand_id
1 'polypeptide(L)'
;MAPGGTTSCAPLVTPYLVTGPGHVPAQTGFPLRLDWSNLASPSGRNYGAIMVDGAAGLNGQTALVPFAFTRNGTNNDVADALEPDATRSIVLDPGESSRHMFVDGSPNYMSYMVNTTISGGSASFYAARTQPPAASASAQIAAAPPVSEAGTTRALSWYTYLEDGTPVWYQAQGPIDPLVWTAPLLRVNWDGAKVNTRAMVGNVVVTPLGNDELMFSWHLDGQSGSERFARLGAGPCPSINGTPTNFNGAWYAPTQSGY
;
A
#
# COMPACT_ATOMS: atom_id res chain seq x y z
N MET A 1 -8.98 -41.28 29.39
CA MET A 1 -9.54 -40.13 28.65
C MET A 1 -8.40 -39.19 28.32
N ALA A 2 -7.87 -39.28 27.10
CA ALA A 2 -6.96 -38.28 26.55
C ALA A 2 -7.79 -37.38 25.61
N PRO A 3 -7.67 -36.05 25.65
CA PRO A 3 -8.40 -35.21 24.73
C PRO A 3 -7.79 -35.35 23.33
N GLY A 4 -8.60 -35.78 22.38
CA GLY A 4 -8.26 -35.80 20.96
C GLY A 4 -8.08 -34.39 20.44
N GLY A 5 -6.83 -33.95 20.31
CA GLY A 5 -6.48 -32.81 19.47
C GLY A 5 -6.51 -33.28 18.02
N THR A 6 -7.52 -32.86 17.27
CA THR A 6 -7.46 -32.91 15.81
C THR A 6 -6.37 -31.95 15.35
N THR A 7 -5.17 -32.48 15.09
CA THR A 7 -4.19 -31.84 14.22
C THR A 7 -4.81 -31.80 12.82
N SER A 8 -5.61 -30.77 12.53
CA SER A 8 -5.88 -30.44 11.15
C SER A 8 -4.53 -30.14 10.52
N CYS A 9 -4.14 -30.89 9.48
CA CYS A 9 -3.03 -30.48 8.62
C CYS A 9 -3.30 -29.03 8.25
N ALA A 10 -2.38 -28.12 8.63
CA ALA A 10 -2.38 -26.80 8.02
C ALA A 10 -2.48 -27.02 6.52
N PRO A 11 -3.38 -26.33 5.78
CA PRO A 11 -3.40 -26.45 4.35
C PRO A 11 -1.97 -26.19 3.90
N LEU A 12 -1.35 -27.21 3.28
CA LEU A 12 -0.19 -26.97 2.45
C LEU A 12 -0.72 -25.96 1.45
N VAL A 13 -0.34 -24.70 1.62
CA VAL A 13 -0.37 -23.73 0.55
C VAL A 13 0.64 -24.30 -0.42
N THR A 14 0.24 -25.31 -1.21
CA THR A 14 1.09 -25.88 -2.25
C THR A 14 1.37 -24.69 -3.16
N PRO A 15 2.59 -24.14 -3.13
CA PRO A 15 2.88 -22.90 -3.82
C PRO A 15 3.04 -23.14 -5.32
N TYR A 16 2.78 -24.38 -5.73
CA TYR A 16 2.74 -24.87 -7.10
C TYR A 16 1.38 -25.48 -7.34
N LEU A 17 0.67 -24.99 -8.36
CA LEU A 17 -0.43 -25.74 -8.94
C LEU A 17 0.15 -26.60 -10.06
N VAL A 18 0.17 -27.92 -9.85
CA VAL A 18 0.51 -28.89 -10.90
C VAL A 18 -0.79 -29.47 -11.43
N THR A 19 -1.03 -29.31 -12.72
CA THR A 19 -2.18 -29.94 -13.38
C THR A 19 -1.70 -30.83 -14.51
N GLY A 20 -2.43 -31.92 -14.73
CA GLY A 20 -2.21 -32.87 -15.80
C GLY A 20 -3.48 -33.66 -16.07
N PRO A 21 -3.53 -34.49 -17.10
CA PRO A 21 -4.62 -35.42 -17.32
C PRO A 21 -4.74 -36.38 -16.12
N GLY A 22 -5.91 -36.44 -15.48
CA GLY A 22 -6.10 -37.16 -14.21
C GLY A 22 -5.86 -38.67 -14.27
N HIS A 23 -6.17 -39.32 -15.39
CA HIS A 23 -5.84 -40.72 -15.64
C HIS A 23 -5.20 -40.87 -17.02
N VAL A 24 -4.07 -41.57 -17.06
CA VAL A 24 -3.36 -41.92 -18.30
C VAL A 24 -3.06 -43.41 -18.28
N PRO A 25 -3.06 -44.10 -19.45
CA PRO A 25 -2.61 -45.49 -19.51
C PRO A 25 -1.16 -45.63 -19.03
N ALA A 26 -0.82 -46.78 -18.49
CA ALA A 26 0.54 -47.07 -18.04
C ALA A 26 1.55 -46.82 -19.17
N GLN A 27 2.73 -46.30 -18.82
CA GLN A 27 3.83 -46.02 -19.74
C GLN A 27 3.53 -45.00 -20.86
N THR A 28 2.45 -44.22 -20.73
CA THR A 28 2.10 -43.17 -21.69
C THR A 28 2.61 -41.81 -21.21
N GLY A 29 3.33 -41.08 -22.06
CA GLY A 29 3.76 -39.72 -21.76
C GLY A 29 2.57 -38.75 -21.76
N PHE A 30 2.60 -37.75 -20.87
CA PHE A 30 1.55 -36.73 -20.79
C PHE A 30 2.12 -35.35 -20.43
N PRO A 31 1.47 -34.26 -20.87
CA PRO A 31 1.89 -32.92 -20.50
C PRO A 31 1.49 -32.61 -19.05
N LEU A 32 2.43 -32.02 -18.31
CA LEU A 32 2.18 -31.38 -17.02
C LEU A 32 2.24 -29.87 -17.20
N ARG A 33 1.32 -29.16 -16.54
CA ARG A 33 1.36 -27.71 -16.39
C ARG A 33 1.72 -27.38 -14.97
N LEU A 34 2.77 -26.60 -14.80
CA LEU A 34 3.21 -26.07 -13.53
C LEU A 34 2.87 -24.58 -13.51
N ASP A 35 2.13 -24.16 -12.50
CA ASP A 35 1.96 -22.75 -12.15
C ASP A 35 2.76 -22.46 -10.88
N TRP A 36 3.47 -21.34 -10.87
CA TRP A 36 4.30 -20.86 -9.75
C TRP A 36 3.94 -19.42 -9.35
N SER A 37 2.76 -18.93 -9.75
CA SER A 37 2.36 -17.52 -9.61
C SER A 37 2.30 -17.03 -8.16
N ASN A 38 2.10 -17.93 -7.19
CA ASN A 38 2.02 -17.61 -5.75
C ASN A 38 3.17 -18.21 -4.93
N LEU A 39 4.32 -18.39 -5.56
CA LEU A 39 5.47 -19.00 -4.92
C LEU A 39 6.34 -17.95 -4.22
N ALA A 40 6.28 -17.96 -2.89
CA ALA A 40 7.22 -17.26 -2.04
C ALA A 40 8.61 -17.91 -2.13
N SER A 41 9.47 -17.43 -3.02
CA SER A 41 10.85 -17.92 -3.19
C SER A 41 11.87 -16.79 -3.09
N PRO A 42 13.01 -17.01 -2.40
CA PRO A 42 14.11 -16.05 -2.40
C PRO A 42 14.75 -15.94 -3.79
N SER A 43 15.51 -14.88 -4.02
CA SER A 43 16.34 -14.75 -5.22
C SER A 43 17.35 -15.90 -5.35
N GLY A 44 17.76 -16.14 -6.59
CA GLY A 44 18.69 -17.23 -6.92
C GLY A 44 17.97 -18.51 -7.33
N ARG A 45 18.72 -19.61 -7.29
CA ARG A 45 18.27 -20.90 -7.82
C ARG A 45 17.46 -21.65 -6.77
N ASN A 46 16.20 -21.88 -7.08
CA ASN A 46 15.25 -22.61 -6.27
C ASN A 46 15.06 -24.01 -6.85
N TYR A 47 14.88 -25.00 -5.98
CA TYR A 47 14.72 -26.40 -6.34
C TYR A 47 13.37 -26.90 -5.85
N GLY A 48 12.72 -27.72 -6.67
CA GLY A 48 11.45 -28.36 -6.35
C GLY A 48 11.37 -29.74 -6.97
N ALA A 49 10.33 -30.48 -6.61
CA ALA A 49 10.03 -31.76 -7.24
C ALA A 49 8.52 -31.97 -7.35
N ILE A 50 8.10 -32.57 -8.45
CA ILE A 50 6.74 -33.05 -8.65
C ILE A 50 6.73 -34.54 -8.29
N MET A 51 5.90 -34.89 -7.32
CA MET A 51 5.65 -36.28 -6.95
C MET A 51 4.47 -36.80 -7.76
N VAL A 52 4.65 -37.95 -8.40
CA VAL A 52 3.62 -38.63 -9.19
C VAL A 52 3.28 -39.94 -8.53
N ASP A 53 1.99 -40.20 -8.37
CA ASP A 53 1.44 -41.43 -7.83
C ASP A 53 0.52 -42.11 -8.82
N GLY A 54 0.56 -43.43 -8.87
CA GLY A 54 -0.37 -44.26 -9.63
C GLY A 54 -1.74 -44.42 -8.97
N ALA A 55 -1.88 -44.01 -7.71
CA ALA A 55 -3.14 -43.99 -6.97
C ALA A 55 -3.08 -42.96 -5.83
N ALA A 56 -4.24 -42.46 -5.41
CA ALA A 56 -4.33 -41.50 -4.30
C ALA A 56 -3.71 -42.08 -3.02
N GLY A 57 -2.88 -41.28 -2.34
CA GLY A 57 -2.29 -41.62 -1.03
C GLY A 57 -0.92 -42.32 -1.07
N LEU A 58 -0.33 -42.51 -2.25
CA LEU A 58 0.97 -43.20 -2.38
C LEU A 58 2.20 -42.27 -2.21
N ASN A 59 2.02 -40.95 -2.14
CA ASN A 59 3.03 -39.92 -1.83
C ASN A 59 4.36 -40.03 -2.60
N GLY A 60 4.30 -39.96 -3.93
CA GLY A 60 5.46 -39.92 -4.84
C GLY A 60 6.13 -41.26 -5.11
N GLN A 61 5.43 -42.39 -4.96
CA GLN A 61 6.02 -43.72 -5.14
C GLN A 61 6.15 -44.16 -6.61
N THR A 62 5.48 -43.47 -7.54
CA THR A 62 5.49 -43.88 -8.97
C THR A 62 6.56 -43.15 -9.76
N ALA A 63 6.70 -41.83 -9.58
CA ALA A 63 7.80 -41.06 -10.15
C ALA A 63 8.06 -39.78 -9.37
N LEU A 64 9.29 -39.29 -9.49
CA LEU A 64 9.72 -37.98 -9.00
C LEU A 64 10.31 -37.19 -10.17
N VAL A 65 9.76 -36.01 -10.44
CA VAL A 65 10.26 -35.10 -11.49
C VAL A 65 10.90 -33.90 -10.80
N PRO A 66 12.24 -33.88 -10.62
CA PRO A 66 12.93 -32.73 -10.06
C PRO A 66 12.92 -31.57 -11.07
N PHE A 67 12.79 -30.36 -10.57
CA PHE A 67 12.94 -29.15 -11.36
C PHE A 67 13.68 -28.08 -10.57
N ALA A 68 14.21 -27.10 -11.29
CA ALA A 68 14.79 -25.91 -10.70
C ALA A 68 14.43 -24.70 -11.55
N PHE A 69 14.26 -23.57 -10.89
CA PHE A 69 14.08 -22.28 -11.55
C PHE A 69 14.96 -21.25 -10.86
N THR A 70 15.33 -20.19 -11.57
CA THR A 70 16.09 -19.08 -11.01
C THR A 70 15.18 -17.88 -10.91
N ARG A 71 15.00 -17.34 -9.69
CA ARG A 71 14.33 -16.07 -9.48
C ARG A 71 15.35 -14.95 -9.64
N ASN A 72 15.15 -14.11 -10.66
CA ASN A 72 15.95 -12.91 -10.87
C ASN A 72 15.34 -11.77 -10.03
N GLY A 73 16.06 -11.33 -9.00
CA GLY A 73 15.63 -10.34 -8.02
C GLY A 73 15.43 -8.89 -8.50
N THR A 74 15.39 -8.67 -9.81
CA THR A 74 15.71 -7.37 -10.40
C THR A 74 14.46 -6.63 -10.88
N ASN A 75 13.58 -6.14 -10.00
CA ASN A 75 12.46 -5.22 -10.31
C ASN A 75 11.69 -5.50 -11.62
N ASN A 76 11.67 -6.77 -12.04
CA ASN A 76 11.17 -7.28 -13.31
C ASN A 76 10.05 -8.25 -13.00
N ASP A 77 9.19 -7.82 -12.08
CA ASP A 77 7.94 -8.49 -11.81
C ASP A 77 6.99 -8.28 -12.98
N VAL A 78 6.13 -9.26 -13.17
CA VAL A 78 5.13 -9.26 -14.23
C VAL A 78 3.84 -8.65 -13.71
N ALA A 79 3.01 -8.15 -14.62
CA ALA A 79 1.67 -7.69 -14.28
C ALA A 79 0.89 -8.81 -13.58
N ASP A 80 0.44 -8.56 -12.36
CA ASP A 80 -0.39 -9.48 -11.58
C ASP A 80 -1.64 -8.76 -11.08
N ALA A 81 -2.81 -9.31 -11.44
CA ALA A 81 -4.08 -8.77 -11.02
C ALA A 81 -4.39 -9.26 -9.60
N LEU A 82 -4.64 -8.32 -8.70
CA LEU A 82 -5.16 -8.59 -7.37
C LEU A 82 -6.68 -8.66 -7.43
N GLU A 83 -7.19 -9.89 -7.44
CA GLU A 83 -8.62 -10.18 -7.40
C GLU A 83 -9.17 -10.05 -5.96
N PRO A 84 -10.49 -9.77 -5.80
CA PRO A 84 -11.12 -9.79 -4.49
C PRO A 84 -10.86 -11.11 -3.74
N ASP A 85 -10.55 -11.00 -2.44
CA ASP A 85 -10.22 -12.11 -1.53
C ASP A 85 -8.99 -12.95 -1.91
N ALA A 86 -8.28 -12.58 -2.98
CA ALA A 86 -7.05 -13.26 -3.37
C ALA A 86 -5.91 -12.91 -2.40
N THR A 87 -5.19 -13.94 -1.95
CA THR A 87 -3.97 -13.77 -1.16
C THR A 87 -2.75 -13.99 -2.04
N ARG A 88 -1.83 -13.01 -2.01
CA ARG A 88 -0.52 -13.11 -2.66
C ARG A 88 0.58 -13.15 -1.60
N SER A 89 1.51 -14.09 -1.77
CA SER A 89 2.72 -14.18 -0.94
C SER A 89 3.93 -13.86 -1.80
N ILE A 90 4.63 -12.78 -1.45
CA ILE A 90 5.85 -12.35 -2.12
C ILE A 90 7.02 -12.41 -1.14
N VAL A 91 8.19 -12.78 -1.66
CA VAL A 91 9.47 -12.64 -0.96
C VAL A 91 10.22 -11.52 -1.66
N LEU A 92 10.74 -10.58 -0.86
CA LEU A 92 11.59 -9.50 -1.31
C LEU A 92 12.92 -9.62 -0.58
N ASP A 93 14.01 -9.76 -1.32
CA ASP A 93 15.35 -9.64 -0.76
C ASP A 93 15.69 -8.16 -0.50
N PRO A 94 16.71 -7.86 0.33
CA PRO A 94 17.09 -6.48 0.61
C PRO A 94 17.36 -5.68 -0.68
N GLY A 95 16.62 -4.58 -0.84
CA GLY A 95 16.72 -3.70 -2.01
C GLY A 95 15.80 -4.06 -3.18
N GLU A 96 15.03 -5.14 -3.09
CA GLU A 96 14.05 -5.51 -4.11
C GLU A 96 12.71 -4.78 -3.94
N SER A 97 11.98 -4.65 -5.04
CA SER A 97 10.60 -4.16 -5.05
C SER A 97 9.74 -4.94 -6.03
N SER A 98 8.44 -5.04 -5.72
CA SER A 98 7.39 -5.42 -6.68
C SER A 98 6.51 -4.20 -6.94
N ARG A 99 6.26 -3.92 -8.22
CA ARG A 99 5.60 -2.70 -8.71
C ARG A 99 4.51 -2.97 -9.76
N HIS A 100 4.31 -4.20 -10.21
CA HIS A 100 3.36 -4.55 -11.26
C HIS A 100 2.11 -5.28 -10.75
N MET A 101 1.85 -5.25 -9.44
CA MET A 101 0.57 -5.66 -8.89
C MET A 101 -0.48 -4.55 -9.07
N PHE A 102 -1.65 -4.89 -9.60
CA PHE A 102 -2.70 -3.92 -9.87
C PHE A 102 -4.08 -4.43 -9.43
N VAL A 103 -4.96 -3.50 -9.09
CA VAL A 103 -6.40 -3.75 -8.89
C VAL A 103 -7.13 -3.00 -9.99
N ASP A 104 -7.99 -3.69 -10.73
CA ASP A 104 -8.83 -3.01 -11.71
C ASP A 104 -9.94 -2.21 -11.01
N GLY A 105 -10.02 -0.94 -11.36
CA GLY A 105 -10.92 0.01 -10.72
C GLY A 105 -12.30 0.00 -11.37
N SER A 106 -13.33 -0.45 -10.66
CA SER A 106 -14.70 -0.17 -11.07
C SER A 106 -15.12 1.23 -10.62
N PRO A 107 -15.82 2.03 -11.46
CA PRO A 107 -16.45 3.27 -11.02
C PRO A 107 -17.53 3.06 -9.95
N ASN A 108 -18.01 1.82 -9.76
CA ASN A 108 -19.02 1.48 -8.77
C ASN A 108 -18.44 1.22 -7.36
N TYR A 109 -17.13 1.00 -7.24
CA TYR A 109 -16.49 0.80 -5.93
C TYR A 109 -15.94 2.13 -5.41
N MET A 110 -16.38 2.49 -4.20
CA MET A 110 -15.96 3.73 -3.53
C MET A 110 -14.70 3.56 -2.66
N SER A 111 -14.34 2.31 -2.32
CA SER A 111 -13.15 2.00 -1.54
C SER A 111 -12.58 0.63 -1.92
N TYR A 112 -11.27 0.49 -1.77
CA TYR A 112 -10.53 -0.76 -1.89
C TYR A 112 -9.75 -0.97 -0.59
N MET A 113 -9.85 -2.17 -0.02
CA MET A 113 -9.10 -2.54 1.17
C MET A 113 -8.09 -3.62 0.79
N VAL A 114 -6.81 -3.35 1.06
CA VAL A 114 -5.73 -4.33 0.89
C VAL A 114 -5.13 -4.58 2.26
N ASN A 115 -5.19 -5.82 2.73
CA ASN A 115 -4.58 -6.24 3.97
C ASN A 115 -3.19 -6.82 3.69
N THR A 116 -2.17 -6.33 4.39
CA THR A 116 -0.79 -6.77 4.23
C THR A 116 -0.21 -7.20 5.56
N THR A 117 0.48 -8.35 5.54
CA THR A 117 1.28 -8.83 6.67
C THR A 117 2.73 -8.94 6.22
N ILE A 118 3.65 -8.31 6.96
CA ILE A 118 5.09 -8.37 6.70
C ILE A 118 5.72 -9.28 7.75
N SER A 119 6.54 -10.23 7.29
CA SER A 119 7.28 -11.15 8.15
C SER A 119 8.74 -11.19 7.71
N GLY A 120 9.66 -11.31 8.67
CA GLY A 120 11.09 -11.50 8.40
C GLY A 120 11.90 -10.22 8.10
N GLY A 121 11.32 -9.02 8.24
CA GLY A 121 12.03 -7.76 8.00
C GLY A 121 11.11 -6.53 7.97
N SER A 122 11.61 -5.44 7.37
CA SER A 122 10.85 -4.21 7.14
C SER A 122 10.63 -4.01 5.64
N ALA A 123 9.39 -3.74 5.25
CA ALA A 123 9.02 -3.35 3.90
C ALA A 123 8.01 -2.19 3.97
N SER A 124 7.87 -1.46 2.87
CA SER A 124 6.85 -0.42 2.72
C SER A 124 5.86 -0.85 1.64
N PHE A 125 4.59 -0.57 1.89
CA PHE A 125 3.50 -0.79 0.94
C PHE A 125 2.84 0.55 0.64
N TYR A 126 2.54 0.80 -0.63
CA TYR A 126 1.75 1.94 -1.06
C TYR A 126 0.91 1.52 -2.27
N ALA A 127 -0.16 2.27 -2.50
CA ALA A 127 -0.96 2.17 -3.71
C ALA A 127 -0.95 3.53 -4.42
N ALA A 128 -0.72 3.51 -5.73
CA ALA A 128 -0.80 4.69 -6.57
C ALA A 128 -1.93 4.50 -7.58
N ARG A 129 -2.79 5.52 -7.73
CA ARG A 129 -3.80 5.53 -8.79
C ARG A 129 -3.15 6.05 -10.07
N THR A 130 -3.21 5.26 -11.13
CA THR A 130 -2.88 5.71 -12.49
C THR A 130 -4.16 6.12 -13.23
N GLN A 131 -4.04 7.07 -14.17
CA GLN A 131 -5.17 7.40 -15.03
C GLN A 131 -5.41 6.25 -16.02
N PRO A 132 -6.67 5.89 -16.30
CA PRO A 132 -6.96 4.93 -17.35
C PRO A 132 -6.45 5.46 -18.70
N PRO A 133 -5.92 4.60 -19.58
CA PRO A 133 -5.48 5.02 -20.90
C PRO A 133 -6.64 5.57 -21.72
N ALA A 134 -6.31 6.39 -22.73
CA ALA A 134 -7.32 6.87 -23.68
C ALA A 134 -8.05 5.67 -24.31
N ALA A 135 -9.35 5.81 -24.59
CA ALA A 135 -10.19 4.71 -25.09
C ALA A 135 -9.69 4.04 -26.38
N SER A 136 -8.83 4.73 -27.15
CA SER A 136 -8.22 4.23 -28.38
C SER A 136 -6.86 3.54 -28.18
N ALA A 137 -6.39 3.39 -26.94
CA ALA A 137 -5.13 2.75 -26.60
C ALA A 137 -5.36 1.44 -25.84
N SER A 138 -4.54 0.43 -26.13
CA SER A 138 -4.51 -0.81 -25.35
C SER A 138 -4.14 -0.51 -23.90
N ALA A 139 -4.77 -1.21 -22.95
CA ALA A 139 -4.37 -1.14 -21.55
C ALA A 139 -2.92 -1.58 -21.39
N GLN A 140 -2.11 -0.78 -20.70
CA GLN A 140 -0.74 -1.11 -20.33
C GLN A 140 -0.64 -1.03 -18.82
N ILE A 141 -0.12 -2.09 -18.19
CA ILE A 141 0.19 -2.10 -16.75
C ILE A 141 1.65 -1.69 -16.61
N ALA A 142 1.88 -0.40 -16.46
CA ALA A 142 3.21 0.12 -16.15
C ALA A 142 3.60 -0.20 -14.70
N ALA A 143 4.90 -0.24 -14.42
CA ALA A 143 5.40 -0.29 -13.05
C ALA A 143 4.79 0.85 -12.24
N ALA A 144 4.35 0.54 -11.03
CA ALA A 144 3.98 1.54 -10.05
C ALA A 144 5.16 2.51 -9.82
N PRO A 145 4.91 3.82 -9.70
CA PRO A 145 5.97 4.81 -9.49
C PRO A 145 6.78 4.45 -8.23
N PRO A 146 8.12 4.48 -8.23
CA PRO A 146 8.95 4.29 -7.03
C PRO A 146 8.36 4.97 -5.78
N VAL A 147 8.63 4.47 -4.57
CA VAL A 147 8.10 5.08 -3.32
C VAL A 147 8.44 6.58 -3.21
N SER A 148 9.61 6.99 -3.72
CA SER A 148 10.02 8.39 -3.84
C SER A 148 9.16 9.21 -4.79
N GLU A 149 8.44 8.57 -5.71
CA GLU A 149 7.56 9.13 -6.73
C GLU A 149 6.06 9.00 -6.36
N ALA A 150 5.67 7.94 -5.64
CA ALA A 150 4.28 7.65 -5.26
C ALA A 150 3.80 8.36 -3.99
N GLY A 151 4.73 8.88 -3.18
CA GLY A 151 4.46 9.78 -2.06
C GLY A 151 4.93 11.21 -2.33
N THR A 152 5.00 11.65 -3.59
CA THR A 152 5.68 12.91 -3.91
C THR A 152 5.00 14.13 -3.39
N THR A 153 3.72 14.11 -3.00
CA THR A 153 3.05 15.33 -2.54
C THR A 153 2.55 15.20 -1.11
N ARG A 154 2.90 16.18 -0.28
CA ARG A 154 2.25 16.42 1.00
C ARG A 154 1.07 17.37 0.77
N ALA A 155 0.01 17.16 1.54
CA ALA A 155 -1.13 18.06 1.60
C ALA A 155 -1.31 18.59 3.02
N LEU A 156 -1.86 19.79 3.13
CA LEU A 156 -2.18 20.46 4.38
C LEU A 156 -3.57 21.06 4.25
N SER A 157 -4.39 20.86 5.27
CA SER A 157 -5.64 21.59 5.48
C SER A 157 -5.50 22.37 6.78
N TRP A 158 -5.76 23.67 6.72
CA TRP A 158 -5.66 24.57 7.86
C TRP A 158 -6.98 25.30 8.07
N TYR A 159 -7.54 25.14 9.26
CA TYR A 159 -8.72 25.85 9.72
C TYR A 159 -8.32 26.95 10.68
N THR A 160 -8.86 28.15 10.46
CA THR A 160 -8.65 29.32 11.32
C THR A 160 -9.81 30.31 11.15
N TYR A 161 -9.64 31.52 11.64
CA TYR A 161 -10.61 32.61 11.54
C TYR A 161 -9.98 33.83 10.87
N LEU A 162 -10.79 34.60 10.14
CA LEU A 162 -10.44 35.94 9.67
C LEU A 162 -10.41 36.93 10.85
N GLU A 163 -9.92 38.15 10.61
CA GLU A 163 -9.88 39.22 11.62
C GLU A 163 -11.28 39.54 12.19
N ASP A 164 -12.33 39.35 11.40
CA ASP A 164 -13.73 39.54 11.82
C ASP A 164 -14.33 38.31 12.57
N GLY A 165 -13.53 37.27 12.79
CA GLY A 165 -13.95 36.03 13.44
C GLY A 165 -14.68 35.05 12.52
N THR A 166 -14.75 35.30 11.22
CA THR A 166 -15.37 34.37 10.26
C THR A 166 -14.50 33.13 10.08
N PRO A 167 -15.05 31.90 10.19
CA PRO A 167 -14.29 30.67 9.97
C PRO A 167 -13.84 30.56 8.51
N VAL A 168 -12.60 30.12 8.32
CA VAL A 168 -11.99 29.99 6.99
C VAL A 168 -11.12 28.74 6.91
N TRP A 169 -11.13 28.11 5.74
CA TRP A 169 -10.27 26.98 5.41
C TRP A 169 -9.23 27.37 4.38
N TYR A 170 -8.02 26.87 4.58
CA TYR A 170 -6.94 26.93 3.62
C TYR A 170 -6.46 25.52 3.27
N GLN A 171 -6.04 25.34 2.02
CA GLN A 171 -5.41 24.12 1.55
C GLN A 171 -4.07 24.43 0.90
N ALA A 172 -3.09 23.54 1.10
CA ALA A 172 -1.83 23.57 0.41
C ALA A 172 -1.44 22.15 -0.02
N GLN A 173 -0.86 22.04 -1.22
CA GLN A 173 -0.33 20.80 -1.74
C GLN A 173 0.94 21.11 -2.51
N GLY A 174 1.95 20.27 -2.33
CA GLY A 174 3.23 20.47 -2.99
C GLY A 174 4.15 19.28 -2.79
N PRO A 175 5.24 19.21 -3.55
CA PRO A 175 6.17 18.10 -3.47
C PRO A 175 6.73 17.96 -2.05
N ILE A 176 6.93 16.73 -1.56
CA ILE A 176 7.53 16.47 -0.25
C ILE A 176 8.99 16.92 -0.28
N ASP A 177 9.36 17.73 0.70
CA ASP A 177 10.74 18.04 1.06
C ASP A 177 10.90 17.69 2.54
N PRO A 178 11.85 16.80 2.90
CA PRO A 178 12.02 16.33 4.27
C PRO A 178 12.65 17.37 5.21
N LEU A 179 13.30 18.42 4.69
CA LEU A 179 13.95 19.46 5.48
C LEU A 179 13.03 20.65 5.70
N VAL A 180 12.43 21.17 4.63
CA VAL A 180 11.48 22.29 4.67
C VAL A 180 10.44 22.11 3.57
N TRP A 181 9.19 21.86 3.95
CA TRP A 181 8.10 21.73 2.98
C TRP A 181 7.47 23.09 2.67
N THR A 182 7.49 23.49 1.39
CA THR A 182 6.86 24.73 0.92
C THR A 182 5.79 24.44 -0.12
N ALA A 183 4.65 25.12 -0.03
CA ALA A 183 3.57 24.97 -1.00
C ALA A 183 2.73 26.25 -1.15
N PRO A 184 2.09 26.48 -2.30
CA PRO A 184 1.09 27.53 -2.45
C PRO A 184 -0.10 27.29 -1.51
N LEU A 185 -0.60 28.37 -0.90
CA LEU A 185 -1.73 28.36 0.01
C LEU A 185 -2.97 28.88 -0.71
N LEU A 186 -4.04 28.09 -0.69
CA LEU A 186 -5.31 28.42 -1.32
C LEU A 186 -6.39 28.63 -0.26
N ARG A 187 -7.10 29.75 -0.31
CA ARG A 187 -8.37 29.92 0.43
C ARG A 187 -9.43 29.08 -0.27
N VAL A 188 -10.14 28.26 0.51
CA VAL A 188 -11.19 27.39 -0.01
C VAL A 188 -12.54 27.70 0.64
N ASN A 189 -13.59 27.66 -0.17
CA ASN A 189 -14.97 27.72 0.29
C ASN A 189 -15.60 26.32 0.20
N TRP A 190 -16.19 25.84 1.29
CA TRP A 190 -16.85 24.53 1.41
C TRP A 190 -18.32 24.75 1.77
N ASP A 191 -19.27 24.14 1.05
CA ASP A 191 -20.73 24.31 1.28
C ASP A 191 -21.42 23.20 2.09
N GLY A 192 -20.68 22.17 2.46
CA GLY A 192 -21.17 20.99 3.18
C GLY A 192 -20.98 19.72 2.35
N ALA A 193 -20.93 19.84 1.03
CA ALA A 193 -20.83 18.72 0.10
C ALA A 193 -19.57 18.77 -0.78
N LYS A 194 -19.10 19.95 -1.16
CA LYS A 194 -17.92 20.10 -2.02
C LYS A 194 -17.16 21.41 -1.78
N VAL A 195 -15.93 21.46 -2.29
CA VAL A 195 -15.16 22.70 -2.44
C VAL A 195 -15.71 23.46 -3.65
N ASN A 196 -16.20 24.68 -3.42
CA ASN A 196 -16.79 25.53 -4.44
C ASN A 196 -15.77 26.44 -5.13
N THR A 197 -14.76 26.92 -4.39
CA THR A 197 -13.73 27.81 -4.92
C THR A 197 -12.37 27.47 -4.32
N ARG A 198 -11.32 27.73 -5.11
CA ARG A 198 -9.90 27.65 -4.71
C ARG A 198 -9.19 28.90 -5.21
N ALA A 199 -8.86 29.82 -4.32
CA ALA A 199 -8.14 31.05 -4.67
C ALA A 199 -6.75 31.01 -4.04
N MET A 200 -5.69 31.13 -4.84
CA MET A 200 -4.32 31.24 -4.32
C MET A 200 -4.16 32.60 -3.61
N VAL A 201 -3.77 32.58 -2.35
CA VAL A 201 -3.68 33.76 -1.46
C VAL A 201 -2.31 33.92 -0.81
N GLY A 202 -1.39 33.00 -1.08
CA GLY A 202 -0.02 33.07 -0.60
C GLY A 202 0.67 31.72 -0.59
N ASN A 203 1.48 31.46 0.44
CA ASN A 203 2.25 30.23 0.57
C ASN A 203 2.43 29.83 2.04
N VAL A 204 2.77 28.57 2.25
CA VAL A 204 3.09 27.99 3.54
C VAL A 204 4.49 27.41 3.53
N VAL A 205 5.17 27.44 4.67
CA VAL A 205 6.43 26.79 4.94
C VAL A 205 6.29 25.97 6.23
N VAL A 206 6.57 24.67 6.15
CA VAL A 206 6.53 23.76 7.28
C VAL A 206 7.91 23.17 7.52
N THR A 207 8.48 23.46 8.68
CA THR A 207 9.81 22.98 9.08
C THR A 207 9.65 22.02 10.26
N PRO A 208 9.97 20.72 10.12
CA PRO A 208 10.00 19.79 11.24
C PRO A 208 11.05 20.24 12.28
N LEU A 209 10.68 20.28 13.55
CA LEU A 209 11.60 20.57 14.67
C LEU A 209 11.93 19.29 15.47
N GLY A 210 11.07 18.27 15.38
CA GLY A 210 11.23 16.94 15.94
C GLY A 210 10.10 16.03 15.46
N ASN A 211 9.99 14.82 16.04
CA ASN A 211 8.97 13.85 15.62
C ASN A 211 7.53 14.30 15.89
N ASP A 212 7.32 15.11 16.94
CA ASP A 212 5.99 15.57 17.38
C ASP A 212 5.91 17.11 17.46
N GLU A 213 6.87 17.82 16.85
CA GLU A 213 6.92 19.29 16.82
C GLU A 213 7.29 19.81 15.43
N LEU A 214 6.58 20.84 14.95
CA LEU A 214 6.91 21.55 13.72
C LEU A 214 6.75 23.06 13.89
N MET A 215 7.48 23.83 13.07
CA MET A 215 7.22 25.25 12.84
C MET A 215 6.33 25.40 11.61
N PHE A 216 5.18 26.03 11.79
CA PHE A 216 4.25 26.38 10.73
C PHE A 216 4.37 27.87 10.45
N SER A 217 4.87 28.24 9.27
CA SER A 217 4.97 29.63 8.84
C SER A 217 4.10 29.86 7.61
N TRP A 218 3.45 31.01 7.55
CA TRP A 218 2.54 31.36 6.48
C TRP A 218 2.83 32.77 5.98
N HIS A 219 2.58 32.97 4.70
CA HIS A 219 2.43 34.28 4.07
C HIS A 219 1.06 34.30 3.40
N LEU A 220 0.21 35.25 3.79
CA LEU A 220 -1.19 35.33 3.39
C LEU A 220 -1.57 36.79 3.21
N ASP A 221 -2.05 37.15 2.02
CA ASP A 221 -2.59 38.49 1.73
C ASP A 221 -1.64 39.64 2.14
N GLY A 222 -0.32 39.43 2.00
CA GLY A 222 0.72 40.40 2.37
C GLY A 222 1.12 40.40 3.85
N GLN A 223 0.45 39.63 4.70
CA GLN A 223 0.84 39.38 6.08
C GLN A 223 1.64 38.08 6.20
N SER A 224 2.40 37.95 7.28
CA SER A 224 3.15 36.74 7.59
C SER A 224 3.11 36.43 9.08
N GLY A 225 3.15 35.14 9.42
CA GLY A 225 3.25 34.67 10.80
C GLY A 225 3.94 33.32 10.87
N SER A 226 4.41 32.99 12.08
CA SER A 226 5.06 31.72 12.38
C SER A 226 4.65 31.25 13.77
N GLU A 227 4.25 29.98 13.85
CA GLU A 227 3.77 29.36 15.08
C GLU A 227 4.29 27.94 15.22
N ARG A 228 4.58 27.53 16.45
CA ARG A 228 4.95 26.14 16.75
C ARG A 228 3.69 25.30 16.92
N PHE A 229 3.69 24.13 16.29
CA PHE A 229 2.62 23.17 16.39
C PHE A 229 3.14 21.88 17.02
N ALA A 230 2.32 21.30 17.89
CA ALA A 230 2.53 19.97 18.44
C ALA A 230 1.62 18.95 17.75
N ARG A 231 2.07 17.71 17.65
CA ARG A 231 1.27 16.61 17.09
C ARG A 231 0.16 16.23 18.06
N LEU A 232 -1.08 16.19 17.56
CA LEU A 232 -2.19 15.66 18.33
C LEU A 232 -2.10 14.12 18.36
N GLY A 233 -2.20 13.53 19.55
CA GLY A 233 -2.07 12.07 19.70
C GLY A 233 -0.63 11.55 19.62
N ALA A 234 0.35 12.35 20.05
CA ALA A 234 1.70 11.85 20.34
C ALA A 234 1.63 10.86 21.52
N GLY A 235 1.49 9.55 21.22
CA GLY A 235 1.30 8.49 22.21
C GLY A 235 0.14 7.54 21.85
N PRO A 236 -0.47 6.84 22.83
CA PRO A 236 -1.68 6.06 22.61
C PRO A 236 -2.79 6.92 22.00
N CYS A 237 -3.57 6.37 21.07
CA CYS A 237 -4.68 7.09 20.43
C CYS A 237 -5.65 7.62 21.49
N PRO A 238 -5.97 8.93 21.51
CA PRO A 238 -6.94 9.45 22.45
C PRO A 238 -8.32 8.84 22.19
N SER A 239 -9.06 8.62 23.27
CA SER A 239 -10.40 8.02 23.20
C SER A 239 -11.46 9.11 23.09
N ILE A 240 -12.25 9.09 22.03
CA ILE A 240 -13.44 9.93 21.87
C ILE A 240 -14.66 9.04 22.03
N ASN A 241 -15.54 9.37 22.98
CA ASN A 241 -16.73 8.59 23.31
C ASN A 241 -16.43 7.11 23.58
N GLY A 242 -15.29 6.82 24.22
CA GLY A 242 -14.86 5.45 24.53
C GLY A 242 -14.16 4.72 23.37
N THR A 243 -14.02 5.34 22.20
CA THR A 243 -13.39 4.75 21.02
C THR A 243 -11.99 5.34 20.79
N PRO A 244 -10.91 4.53 20.79
CA PRO A 244 -9.58 4.97 20.37
C PRO A 244 -9.64 5.56 18.96
N THR A 245 -9.34 6.85 18.83
CA THR A 245 -9.45 7.60 17.58
C THR A 245 -8.07 7.99 17.08
N ASN A 246 -7.78 7.65 15.82
CA ASN A 246 -6.50 7.95 15.20
C ASN A 246 -6.48 9.41 14.69
N PHE A 247 -5.57 10.21 15.25
CA PHE A 247 -5.34 11.62 14.87
C PHE A 247 -4.06 11.82 14.07
N ASN A 248 -3.53 10.77 13.42
CA ASN A 248 -2.35 10.90 12.58
C ASN A 248 -2.52 12.03 11.56
N GLY A 249 -1.52 12.90 11.51
CA GLY A 249 -1.53 14.08 10.63
C GLY A 249 -2.26 15.30 11.20
N ALA A 250 -2.86 15.22 12.39
CA ALA A 250 -3.44 16.38 13.08
C ALA A 250 -2.39 17.06 13.98
N TRP A 251 -2.37 18.39 13.93
CA TRP A 251 -1.44 19.25 14.63
C TRP A 251 -2.19 20.45 15.17
N TYR A 252 -1.76 20.98 16.31
CA TYR A 252 -2.38 22.13 16.94
C TYR A 252 -1.31 23.09 17.50
N ALA A 253 -1.65 24.39 17.54
CA ALA A 253 -0.84 25.37 18.25
C ALA A 253 -1.04 25.18 19.77
N PRO A 254 0.01 24.88 20.56
CA PRO A 254 -0.15 24.58 22.00
C PRO A 254 -0.75 25.73 22.82
N THR A 255 -0.56 26.96 22.37
CA THR A 255 -1.13 28.17 22.98
C THR A 255 -2.63 28.35 22.71
N GLN A 256 -3.20 27.53 21.83
CA GLN A 256 -4.60 27.57 21.38
C GLN A 256 -5.20 26.15 21.36
N SER A 257 -4.88 25.33 22.37
CA SER A 257 -5.33 23.93 22.47
C SER A 257 -6.85 23.75 22.39
N GLY A 258 -7.62 24.74 22.86
CA GLY A 258 -9.07 24.63 22.96
C GLY A 258 -9.54 23.60 24.00
N TYR A 259 -8.61 23.05 24.78
CA TYR A 259 -8.81 22.19 25.95
C TYR A 259 -7.90 22.63 27.10
#